data_AF-A0A6S6R210-F1
#
_entry.id   AF-A0A6S6R210-F1
#
_cell.length_a   1.000
_cell.length_b   1.000
_cell.length_c   1.000
_cell.angle_alpha   90.00
_cell.angle_beta   90.00
_cell.angle_gamma   90.00
#
_symmetry.space_group_name_H-M   'P 1'
#
loop_
_entity.id
_entity.type
_entity.pdbx_description
1 polymer ?
#
loop_
_entity_poly.entity_id
_entity_poly.type
_entity_poly.pdbx_seq_one_letter_code
_entity_poly.pdbx_strand_id
1 'polypeptide(L)'
;MANQKKRIIIICLLILVVVCVYFLKDIVIVFPISNNPEKIGILDGRLSILPDNVIISENTYTKESNLTHGDEMVKFASKLSGGMEVYYYDITNENNEITDDNIINGLNWMVNNNIKKVNISLSSKIYSLEVQEWIKENKDKITIFCSYNNRLNSSDYPAMYENVIASGFNGQISYKSIDKKYGGNKILLLSDFSYYEGTSYLSLITLVRYN
;
A
#
# COMPACT_ATOMS: atom_id res chain seq x y z
N MET A 1 4.34 55.14 -4.85
CA MET A 1 3.72 54.06 -5.66
C MET A 1 4.58 52.80 -5.79
N ALA A 2 5.88 52.87 -6.11
CA ALA A 2 6.72 51.68 -6.31
C ALA A 2 6.84 50.76 -5.06
N ASN A 3 6.99 51.33 -3.86
CA ASN A 3 7.05 50.56 -2.61
C ASN A 3 5.73 49.88 -2.22
N GLN A 4 4.58 50.47 -2.60
CA GLN A 4 3.26 49.88 -2.36
C GLN A 4 3.03 48.69 -3.29
N LYS A 5 3.39 48.81 -4.58
CA LYS A 5 3.35 47.69 -5.54
C LYS A 5 4.25 46.54 -5.10
N LYS A 6 5.49 46.82 -4.64
CA LYS A 6 6.40 45.79 -4.09
C LYS A 6 5.81 45.07 -2.87
N ARG A 7 5.20 45.81 -1.92
CA ARG A 7 4.53 45.21 -0.75
C ARG A 7 3.36 44.32 -1.15
N ILE A 8 2.53 44.74 -2.11
CA ILE A 8 1.41 43.94 -2.61
C ILE A 8 1.93 42.64 -3.24
N ILE A 9 2.96 42.70 -4.09
CA ILE A 9 3.57 41.50 -4.71
C ILE A 9 4.09 40.53 -3.65
N ILE A 10 4.80 41.03 -2.62
CA ILE A 10 5.32 40.19 -1.53
C ILE A 10 4.16 39.53 -0.77
N ILE A 11 3.10 40.27 -0.46
CA ILE A 11 1.92 39.72 0.22
C ILE A 11 1.25 38.63 -0.63
N CYS A 12 1.07 38.87 -1.93
CA CYS A 12 0.51 37.88 -2.86
C CYS A 12 1.37 36.61 -2.93
N LEU A 13 2.70 36.75 -2.98
CA LEU A 13 3.63 35.60 -2.97
C LEU A 13 3.54 34.82 -1.65
N LEU A 14 3.47 35.51 -0.51
CA LEU A 14 3.30 34.85 0.79
C LEU A 14 1.98 34.10 0.88
N ILE A 15 0.88 34.70 0.42
CA ILE A 15 -0.43 34.03 0.35
C ILE A 15 -0.34 32.80 -0.55
N LEU A 16 0.28 32.92 -1.74
CA LEU A 16 0.46 31.80 -2.65
C LEU A 16 1.25 30.65 -1.99
N VAL A 17 2.35 30.96 -1.30
CA VAL A 17 3.15 29.97 -0.58
C VAL A 17 2.33 29.29 0.52
N VAL A 18 1.58 30.05 1.32
CA VAL A 18 0.72 29.48 2.37
C VAL A 18 -0.36 28.57 1.78
N VAL A 19 -0.98 29.00 0.68
CA VAL A 19 -1.98 28.21 -0.05
C VAL A 19 -1.34 26.92 -0.58
N CYS A 20 -0.18 27.00 -1.22
CA CYS A 20 0.55 25.83 -1.68
C CYS A 20 0.89 24.86 -0.54
N VAL A 21 1.45 25.35 0.58
CA VAL A 21 1.76 24.51 1.74
C VAL A 21 0.49 23.85 2.29
N TYR A 22 -0.61 24.59 2.36
CA TYR A 22 -1.90 24.05 2.83
C TYR A 22 -2.44 22.94 1.92
N PHE A 23 -2.32 23.09 0.60
CA PHE A 23 -2.75 22.06 -0.36
C PHE A 23 -1.79 20.87 -0.44
N LEU A 24 -0.49 21.09 -0.21
CA LEU A 24 0.53 20.04 -0.26
C LEU A 24 0.65 19.24 1.03
N LYS A 25 0.09 19.70 2.16
CA LYS A 25 0.26 19.07 3.48
C LYS A 25 -0.20 17.60 3.53
N ASP A 26 -1.22 17.26 2.72
CA ASP A 26 -1.82 15.92 2.67
C ASP A 26 -1.24 15.08 1.51
N ILE A 27 -0.28 15.62 0.75
CA ILE A 27 0.33 14.99 -0.42
C ILE A 27 1.68 14.37 -0.06
N VAL A 28 1.79 13.06 -0.29
CA VAL A 28 3.02 12.29 -0.25
C VAL A 28 3.64 12.29 -1.64
N ILE A 29 4.77 12.98 -1.79
CA ILE A 29 5.53 13.00 -3.05
C ILE A 29 6.44 11.77 -3.10
N VAL A 30 6.27 10.96 -4.15
CA VAL A 30 6.98 9.70 -4.33
C VAL A 30 7.83 9.76 -5.59
N PHE A 31 9.15 9.72 -5.40
CA PHE A 31 10.09 9.49 -6.49
C PHE A 31 10.13 7.99 -6.82
N PRO A 32 10.23 7.63 -8.12
CA PRO A 32 10.50 6.26 -8.52
C PRO A 32 11.82 5.79 -7.88
N ILE A 33 11.83 4.53 -7.46
CA ILE A 33 12.94 3.96 -6.70
C ILE A 33 13.88 3.28 -7.69
N SER A 34 15.19 3.51 -7.57
CA SER A 34 16.21 2.95 -8.46
C SER A 34 16.81 1.63 -7.95
N ASN A 35 16.79 1.39 -6.64
CA ASN A 35 17.24 0.14 -5.99
C ASN A 35 16.03 -0.64 -5.49
N ASN A 36 15.32 -1.28 -6.41
CA ASN A 36 14.08 -1.97 -6.09
C ASN A 36 14.34 -3.38 -5.52
N PRO A 37 13.46 -3.88 -4.62
CA PRO A 37 13.35 -5.32 -4.44
C PRO A 37 13.17 -6.00 -5.80
N GLU A 38 13.89 -7.10 -6.05
CA GLU A 38 13.75 -7.85 -7.31
C GLU A 38 12.32 -8.41 -7.47
N LYS A 39 11.72 -8.85 -6.36
CA LYS A 39 10.40 -9.51 -6.32
C LYS A 39 9.60 -9.05 -5.11
N ILE A 40 8.31 -8.82 -5.29
CA ILE A 40 7.37 -8.54 -4.20
C ILE A 40 6.11 -9.40 -4.35
N GLY A 41 5.43 -9.62 -3.23
CA GLY A 41 4.12 -10.27 -3.21
C GLY A 41 3.00 -9.28 -2.94
N ILE A 42 1.85 -9.50 -3.58
CA ILE A 42 0.60 -8.81 -3.30
C ILE A 42 -0.47 -9.86 -3.07
N LEU A 43 -1.09 -9.82 -1.89
CA LEU A 43 -2.32 -10.53 -1.53
C LEU A 43 -3.46 -9.52 -1.53
N ASP A 44 -4.41 -9.68 -2.43
CA ASP A 44 -5.57 -8.80 -2.63
C ASP A 44 -6.72 -9.63 -3.25
N GLY A 45 -7.83 -9.01 -3.62
CA GLY A 45 -8.97 -9.70 -4.23
C GLY A 45 -8.75 -10.13 -5.68
N ARG A 46 -9.83 -10.34 -6.41
CA ARG A 46 -9.77 -10.72 -7.83
C ARG A 46 -9.10 -9.66 -8.70
N LEU A 47 -8.53 -10.08 -9.83
CA LEU A 47 -8.11 -9.19 -10.90
C LEU A 47 -9.18 -9.17 -12.00
N SER A 48 -9.37 -8.02 -12.65
CA SER A 48 -10.19 -7.94 -13.86
C SER A 48 -9.35 -8.22 -15.12
N ILE A 49 -8.06 -7.87 -15.09
CA ILE A 49 -7.15 -7.99 -16.23
C ILE A 49 -5.88 -8.69 -15.77
N LEU A 50 -5.40 -9.66 -16.54
CA LEU A 50 -4.09 -10.26 -16.33
C LEU A 50 -3.01 -9.35 -16.92
N PRO A 51 -2.13 -8.77 -16.10
CA PRO A 51 -1.03 -7.95 -16.58
C PRO A 51 0.13 -8.84 -17.05
N ASP A 52 0.77 -8.46 -18.16
CA ASP A 52 1.84 -9.25 -18.81
C ASP A 52 3.07 -9.50 -17.93
N ASN A 53 3.29 -8.66 -16.91
CA ASN A 53 4.47 -8.66 -16.04
C ASN A 53 4.18 -9.14 -14.61
N VAL A 54 3.13 -9.94 -14.41
CA VAL A 54 2.72 -10.45 -13.10
C VAL A 54 2.63 -11.96 -13.08
N ILE A 55 3.26 -12.56 -12.08
CA ILE A 55 3.17 -13.99 -11.81
C ILE A 55 1.98 -14.21 -10.89
N ILE A 56 0.93 -14.82 -11.42
CA ILE A 56 -0.31 -15.11 -10.71
C ILE A 56 -0.31 -16.55 -10.19
N SER A 57 -0.94 -16.78 -9.04
CA SER A 57 -1.24 -18.15 -8.59
C SER A 57 -2.36 -18.76 -9.43
N GLU A 58 -2.38 -20.09 -9.54
CA GLU A 58 -3.41 -20.85 -10.29
C GLU A 58 -4.84 -20.56 -9.80
N ASN A 59 -4.99 -20.07 -8.57
CA ASN A 59 -6.27 -19.74 -7.93
C ASN A 59 -6.78 -18.33 -8.25
N THR A 60 -6.10 -17.56 -9.11
CA THR A 60 -6.47 -16.18 -9.41
C THR A 60 -7.65 -16.16 -10.38
N TYR A 61 -8.83 -15.73 -9.93
CA TYR A 61 -10.01 -15.62 -10.78
C TYR A 61 -9.99 -14.31 -11.58
N THR A 62 -10.19 -14.41 -12.89
CA THR A 62 -10.31 -13.26 -13.80
C THR A 62 -11.75 -13.16 -14.30
N LYS A 63 -12.57 -12.29 -13.70
CA LYS A 63 -13.96 -12.18 -14.16
C LYS A 63 -14.72 -10.93 -13.71
N GLU A 64 -14.16 -9.75 -13.98
CA GLU A 64 -14.92 -8.50 -13.79
C GLU A 64 -14.80 -7.57 -15.00
N SER A 65 -15.88 -6.85 -15.30
CA SER A 65 -15.93 -5.86 -16.39
C SER A 65 -15.29 -4.53 -16.00
N ASN A 66 -15.03 -4.32 -14.72
CA ASN A 66 -14.48 -3.09 -14.13
C ASN A 66 -13.16 -3.40 -13.44
N LEU A 67 -12.25 -2.42 -13.42
CA LEU A 67 -11.00 -2.51 -12.68
C LEU A 67 -11.27 -2.76 -11.20
N THR A 68 -10.62 -3.77 -10.63
CA THR A 68 -10.69 -4.10 -9.22
C THR A 68 -9.63 -3.35 -8.42
N HIS A 69 -9.73 -3.40 -7.09
CA HIS A 69 -8.70 -2.87 -6.20
C HIS A 69 -7.33 -3.56 -6.43
N GLY A 70 -7.34 -4.87 -6.70
CA GLY A 70 -6.15 -5.64 -7.04
C GLY A 70 -5.44 -5.12 -8.30
N ASP A 71 -6.21 -4.80 -9.36
CA ASP A 71 -5.65 -4.22 -10.59
C ASP A 71 -4.96 -2.88 -10.30
N GLU A 72 -5.54 -2.05 -9.44
CA GLU A 72 -4.94 -0.77 -9.03
C GLU A 72 -3.64 -0.98 -8.26
N MET A 73 -3.59 -1.96 -7.36
CA MET A 73 -2.39 -2.26 -6.57
C MET A 73 -1.24 -2.74 -7.45
N VAL A 74 -1.51 -3.66 -8.37
CA VAL A 74 -0.54 -4.17 -9.32
C VAL A 74 -0.02 -3.07 -10.24
N LYS A 75 -0.92 -2.24 -10.77
CA LYS A 75 -0.57 -1.11 -11.65
C LYS A 75 0.29 -0.09 -10.91
N PHE A 76 -0.05 0.22 -9.65
CA PHE A 76 0.73 1.14 -8.84
C PHE A 76 2.12 0.57 -8.51
N ALA A 77 2.19 -0.69 -8.07
CA ALA A 77 3.45 -1.37 -7.79
C ALA A 77 4.39 -1.36 -9.00
N SER A 78 3.87 -1.73 -10.19
CA SER A 78 4.64 -1.74 -11.44
C SER A 78 5.25 -0.38 -11.78
N LYS A 79 4.53 0.72 -11.52
CA LYS A 79 5.02 2.09 -11.76
C LYS A 79 6.00 2.58 -10.70
N LEU A 80 5.86 2.11 -9.47
CA LEU A 80 6.66 2.55 -8.33
C LEU A 80 8.12 2.07 -8.45
N SER A 81 8.31 0.86 -8.97
CA SER A 81 9.58 0.14 -8.98
C SER A 81 10.13 -0.19 -10.36
N GLY A 82 9.64 0.46 -11.42
CA GLY A 82 10.29 0.50 -12.74
C GLY A 82 10.66 -0.86 -13.36
N GLY A 83 9.85 -1.91 -13.16
CA GLY A 83 10.09 -3.24 -13.73
C GLY A 83 10.32 -4.38 -12.71
N MET A 84 9.93 -4.20 -11.45
CA MET A 84 9.88 -5.27 -10.44
C MET A 84 8.92 -6.40 -10.84
N GLU A 85 9.30 -7.62 -10.50
CA GLU A 85 8.43 -8.79 -10.68
C GLU A 85 7.41 -8.84 -9.52
N VAL A 86 6.12 -8.80 -9.88
CA VAL A 86 5.02 -8.85 -8.92
C VAL A 86 4.45 -10.26 -8.91
N TYR A 87 4.46 -10.87 -7.73
CA TYR A 87 3.77 -12.12 -7.44
C TYR A 87 2.41 -11.77 -6.84
N TYR A 88 1.34 -12.25 -7.46
CA TYR A 88 -0.02 -11.92 -7.06
C TYR A 88 -0.79 -13.16 -6.63
N TYR A 89 -1.51 -13.05 -5.53
CA TYR A 89 -2.38 -14.11 -5.03
C TYR A 89 -3.75 -13.53 -4.67
N ASP A 90 -4.79 -14.06 -5.31
CA ASP A 90 -6.18 -13.77 -4.96
C ASP A 90 -6.56 -14.48 -3.65
N ILE A 91 -6.82 -13.69 -2.60
CA ILE A 91 -7.22 -14.22 -1.28
C ILE A 91 -8.73 -14.40 -1.13
N THR A 92 -9.50 -14.20 -2.19
CA THR A 92 -10.95 -14.43 -2.17
C THR A 92 -11.32 -15.85 -2.60
N ASN A 93 -12.42 -16.37 -2.07
CA ASN A 93 -13.03 -17.60 -2.53
C ASN A 93 -13.97 -17.35 -3.73
N GLU A 94 -14.67 -18.38 -4.21
CA GLU A 94 -15.64 -18.27 -5.31
C GLU A 94 -16.80 -17.28 -5.02
N ASN A 95 -17.12 -17.05 -3.75
CA ASN A 95 -18.14 -16.10 -3.28
C ASN A 95 -17.59 -14.69 -3.02
N ASN A 96 -16.33 -14.42 -3.37
CA ASN A 96 -15.64 -13.14 -3.12
C ASN A 96 -15.43 -12.84 -1.62
N GLU A 97 -15.39 -13.87 -0.78
CA GLU A 97 -15.13 -13.75 0.66
C GLU A 97 -13.67 -14.05 0.95
N ILE A 98 -13.12 -13.38 1.97
CA ILE A 98 -11.75 -13.60 2.43
C ILE A 98 -11.81 -14.46 3.69
N THR A 99 -11.05 -15.56 3.69
CA THR A 99 -10.94 -16.51 4.80
C THR A 99 -9.50 -16.59 5.30
N ASP A 100 -9.33 -17.04 6.54
CA ASP A 100 -8.00 -17.25 7.13
C ASP A 100 -7.18 -18.27 6.31
N ASP A 101 -7.81 -19.37 5.90
CA ASP A 101 -7.21 -20.38 5.02
C ASP A 101 -6.68 -19.76 3.71
N ASN A 102 -7.47 -18.91 3.05
CA ASN A 102 -7.05 -18.29 1.80
C ASN A 102 -5.87 -17.32 2.00
N ILE A 103 -5.86 -16.56 3.10
CA ILE A 103 -4.72 -15.71 3.47
C ILE A 103 -3.47 -16.57 3.70
N ILE A 104 -3.57 -17.62 4.52
CA ILE A 104 -2.46 -18.51 4.86
C ILE A 104 -1.94 -19.24 3.62
N ASN A 105 -2.82 -19.71 2.74
CA ASN A 105 -2.44 -20.33 1.47
C ASN A 105 -1.69 -19.35 0.56
N GLY A 106 -2.16 -18.10 0.47
CA GLY A 106 -1.44 -17.05 -0.26
C GLY A 106 -0.05 -16.78 0.31
N LEU A 107 0.06 -16.71 1.63
CA LEU A 107 1.34 -16.50 2.32
C LEU A 107 2.30 -17.70 2.15
N ASN A 108 1.81 -18.93 2.22
CA ASN A 108 2.59 -20.13 1.93
C ASN A 108 3.08 -20.12 0.47
N TRP A 109 2.24 -19.74 -0.48
CA TRP A 109 2.63 -19.61 -1.88
C TRP A 109 3.73 -18.57 -2.08
N MET A 110 3.66 -17.43 -1.38
CA MET A 110 4.72 -16.41 -1.40
C MET A 110 6.05 -16.95 -0.85
N VAL A 111 6.02 -17.68 0.28
CA VAL A 111 7.21 -18.32 0.85
C VAL A 111 7.81 -19.33 -0.12
N ASN A 112 6.98 -20.18 -0.74
CA ASN A 112 7.42 -21.19 -1.70
C ASN A 112 8.05 -20.58 -2.97
N ASN A 113 7.65 -19.36 -3.33
CA ASN A 113 8.22 -18.60 -4.44
C ASN A 113 9.40 -17.69 -4.02
N ASN A 114 9.93 -17.86 -2.80
CA ASN A 114 11.03 -17.07 -2.24
C ASN A 114 10.74 -15.56 -2.17
N ILE A 115 9.47 -15.19 -1.97
CA ILE A 115 9.05 -13.80 -1.85
C ILE A 115 9.22 -13.34 -0.41
N LYS A 116 10.13 -12.39 -0.19
CA LYS A 116 10.51 -11.92 1.15
C LYS A 116 9.64 -10.78 1.67
N LYS A 117 9.04 -9.98 0.78
CA LYS A 117 8.25 -8.80 1.13
C LYS A 117 6.88 -8.92 0.49
N VAL A 118 5.84 -8.94 1.32
CA VAL A 118 4.46 -9.15 0.87
C VAL A 118 3.56 -8.08 1.42
N ASN A 119 2.78 -7.47 0.54
CA ASN A 119 1.71 -6.56 0.90
C ASN A 119 0.40 -7.35 0.97
N ILE A 120 -0.33 -7.22 2.08
CA ILE A 120 -1.72 -7.67 2.18
C ILE A 120 -2.61 -6.43 2.17
N SER A 121 -3.35 -6.25 1.09
CA SER A 121 -4.27 -5.14 0.90
C SER A 121 -5.63 -5.42 1.55
N LEU A 122 -5.64 -5.57 2.87
CA LEU A 122 -6.83 -5.92 3.63
C LEU A 122 -6.94 -5.08 4.90
N SER A 123 -8.17 -4.68 5.22
CA SER A 123 -8.53 -4.20 6.55
C SER A 123 -9.79 -4.91 7.02
N SER A 124 -9.68 -5.61 8.14
CA SER A 124 -10.80 -6.28 8.81
C SER A 124 -10.85 -5.91 10.27
N LYS A 125 -12.07 -5.89 10.84
CA LYS A 125 -12.26 -5.81 12.30
C LYS A 125 -12.08 -7.15 12.99
N ILE A 126 -12.06 -8.23 12.22
CA ILE A 126 -12.03 -9.61 12.71
C ILE A 126 -10.58 -9.98 12.96
N TYR A 127 -10.31 -10.36 14.21
CA TYR A 127 -9.04 -10.92 14.64
C TYR A 127 -8.98 -12.41 14.28
N SER A 128 -7.85 -12.86 13.76
CA SER A 128 -7.54 -14.28 13.55
C SER A 128 -6.26 -14.65 14.27
N LEU A 129 -6.40 -15.58 15.23
CA LEU A 129 -5.24 -16.13 15.94
C LEU A 129 -4.35 -16.92 14.97
N GLU A 130 -4.96 -17.69 14.07
CA GLU A 130 -4.25 -18.55 13.13
C GLU A 130 -3.36 -17.74 12.17
N VAL A 131 -3.91 -16.66 11.59
CA VAL A 131 -3.12 -15.76 10.73
C VAL A 131 -2.01 -15.07 11.53
N GLN A 132 -2.28 -14.63 12.76
CA GLN A 132 -1.24 -14.02 13.60
C GLN A 132 -0.11 -15.00 13.94
N GLU A 133 -0.44 -16.22 14.35
CA GLU A 133 0.53 -17.26 14.68
C GLU A 133 1.36 -17.64 13.47
N TRP A 134 0.73 -17.83 12.31
CA TRP A 134 1.45 -18.09 11.06
C TRP A 134 2.47 -16.99 10.74
N ILE A 135 2.07 -15.71 10.82
CA ILE A 135 2.96 -14.57 10.55
C ILE A 135 4.12 -14.55 11.56
N LYS A 136 3.84 -14.81 12.84
CA LYS A 136 4.86 -14.85 13.89
C LYS A 136 5.88 -15.96 13.67
N GLU A 137 5.44 -17.16 13.29
CA GLU A 137 6.29 -18.33 13.05
C GLU A 137 7.15 -18.20 11.78
N ASN A 138 6.70 -17.41 10.81
CA ASN A 138 7.39 -17.22 9.53
C ASN A 138 8.08 -15.86 9.38
N LYS A 139 8.20 -15.07 10.46
CA LYS A 139 8.79 -13.71 10.45
C LYS A 139 10.22 -13.63 9.89
N ASP A 140 10.99 -14.72 9.97
CA ASP A 140 12.37 -14.78 9.47
C ASP A 140 12.43 -15.16 7.97
N LYS A 141 11.31 -15.63 7.40
CA LYS A 141 11.19 -16.00 5.97
C LYS A 141 10.54 -14.88 5.15
N ILE A 142 9.57 -14.18 5.73
CA ILE A 142 8.73 -13.21 5.04
C ILE A 142 8.41 -12.02 5.96
N THR A 143 8.41 -10.82 5.38
CA THR A 143 7.99 -9.57 6.03
C THR A 143 6.67 -9.12 5.43
N ILE A 144 5.69 -8.88 6.30
CA ILE A 144 4.32 -8.53 5.92
C ILE A 144 4.09 -7.03 6.08
N PHE A 145 3.53 -6.41 5.05
CA PHE A 145 3.17 -5.00 4.99
C PHE A 145 1.66 -4.87 4.81
N CYS A 146 1.04 -3.97 5.58
CA CYS A 146 -0.39 -3.70 5.49
C CYS A 146 -0.68 -2.22 5.66
N SER A 147 -1.87 -1.79 5.25
CA SER A 147 -2.36 -0.46 5.55
C SER A 147 -3.32 -0.49 6.73
N TYR A 148 -3.19 0.48 7.64
CA TYR A 148 -4.33 0.86 8.48
C TYR A 148 -5.46 1.42 7.60
N ASN A 149 -6.69 1.31 8.08
CA ASN A 149 -7.81 1.91 7.38
C ASN A 149 -7.94 3.40 7.68
N ASN A 150 -8.91 4.04 7.03
CA ASN A 150 -9.16 5.47 7.15
C ASN A 150 -10.12 5.83 8.30
N ARG A 151 -10.54 4.85 9.11
CA ARG A 151 -11.55 4.98 10.16
C ARG A 151 -10.87 5.06 11.55
N LEU A 152 -11.50 5.81 12.44
CA LEU A 152 -10.99 6.03 13.79
C LEU A 152 -11.36 4.87 14.72
N ASN A 153 -10.44 4.48 15.61
CA ASN A 153 -10.65 3.50 16.68
C ASN A 153 -11.25 2.17 16.20
N SER A 154 -10.91 1.73 14.99
CA SER A 154 -11.26 0.40 14.51
C SER A 154 -10.11 -0.58 14.76
N SER A 155 -10.47 -1.80 15.11
CA SER A 155 -9.59 -2.94 14.93
C SER A 155 -9.30 -3.10 13.43
N ASP A 156 -8.02 -3.14 13.07
CA ASP A 156 -7.54 -3.17 11.69
C ASP A 156 -6.55 -4.34 11.53
N TYR A 157 -7.09 -5.53 11.34
CA TYR A 157 -6.31 -6.73 11.07
C TYR A 157 -6.21 -6.96 9.56
N PRO A 158 -5.04 -7.42 9.06
CA PRO A 158 -3.86 -7.86 9.83
C PRO A 158 -2.89 -6.74 10.27
N ALA A 159 -3.11 -5.47 9.91
CA ALA A 159 -2.20 -4.35 10.21
C ALA A 159 -1.83 -4.20 11.71
N MET A 160 -2.73 -4.55 12.63
CA MET A 160 -2.50 -4.49 14.07
C MET A 160 -1.70 -5.66 14.66
N TYR A 161 -1.41 -6.71 13.89
CA TYR A 161 -0.57 -7.81 14.39
C TYR A 161 0.87 -7.32 14.68
N GLU A 162 1.49 -7.89 15.71
CA GLU A 162 2.80 -7.46 16.22
C GLU A 162 3.90 -7.52 15.15
N ASN A 163 3.90 -8.56 14.32
CA ASN A 163 4.92 -8.81 13.30
C ASN A 163 4.51 -8.29 11.90
N VAL A 164 3.54 -7.37 11.83
CA VAL A 164 3.11 -6.73 10.58
C VAL A 164 3.51 -5.26 10.58
N ILE A 165 4.21 -4.83 9.54
CA ILE A 165 4.58 -3.43 9.33
C ILE A 165 3.40 -2.72 8.70
N ALA A 166 2.73 -1.88 9.48
CA ALA A 166 1.56 -1.16 9.02
C ALA A 166 1.91 0.26 8.54
N SER A 167 1.11 0.77 7.62
CA SER A 167 1.22 2.13 7.09
C SER A 167 -0.09 2.90 7.22
N GLY A 168 -0.01 4.18 7.57
CA GLY A 168 -1.18 5.04 7.69
C GLY A 168 -0.78 6.52 7.72
N PHE A 169 -1.77 7.40 7.81
CA PHE A 169 -1.53 8.85 7.89
C PHE A 169 -2.24 9.51 9.08
N ASN A 170 -3.32 8.91 9.58
CA ASN A 170 -4.14 9.52 10.61
C ASN A 170 -3.38 9.59 11.94
N GLY A 171 -3.30 10.77 12.54
CA GLY A 171 -2.58 11.00 13.79
C GLY A 171 -3.22 10.39 15.04
N GLN A 172 -4.46 9.92 14.96
CA GLN A 172 -5.17 9.26 16.05
C GLN A 172 -4.96 7.74 16.09
N ILE A 173 -4.34 7.16 15.07
CA ILE A 173 -3.94 5.75 15.08
C ILE A 173 -2.78 5.57 16.06
N SER A 174 -2.86 4.54 16.90
CA SER A 174 -1.75 4.12 17.76
C SER A 174 -0.78 3.26 16.95
N TYR A 175 0.16 3.90 16.27
CA TYR A 175 1.19 3.21 15.48
C TYR A 175 2.13 2.40 16.37
N LYS A 176 2.47 1.18 15.94
CA LYS A 176 3.58 0.41 16.49
C LYS A 176 4.90 1.11 16.14
N SER A 177 5.97 0.81 16.89
CA SER A 177 7.29 1.38 16.62
C SER A 177 7.85 1.01 15.24
N ILE A 178 7.43 -0.13 14.69
CA ILE A 178 7.81 -0.60 13.35
C ILE A 178 6.98 0.03 12.22
N ASP A 179 5.87 0.70 12.55
CA ASP A 179 4.92 1.20 11.55
C ASP A 179 5.36 2.51 10.91
N LYS A 180 4.82 2.78 9.72
CA LYS A 180 5.09 4.00 8.96
C LYS A 180 3.90 4.95 8.98
N LYS A 181 4.10 6.11 9.60
CA LYS A 181 3.18 7.25 9.52
C LYS A 181 3.57 8.19 8.37
N TYR A 182 2.60 8.53 7.54
CA TYR A 182 2.67 9.51 6.44
C TYR A 182 1.93 10.80 6.80
N GLY A 183 2.23 11.88 6.06
CA GLY A 183 1.55 13.18 6.24
C GLY A 183 0.12 13.21 5.68
N GLY A 184 -0.20 12.32 4.74
CA GLY A 184 -1.53 12.17 4.15
C GLY A 184 -1.65 10.89 3.31
N ASN A 185 -2.80 10.69 2.67
CA ASN A 185 -3.10 9.54 1.82
C ASN A 185 -3.14 9.88 0.32
N LYS A 186 -2.92 11.14 -0.05
CA LYS A 186 -2.83 11.59 -1.43
C LYS A 186 -1.39 11.42 -1.89
N ILE A 187 -1.17 10.84 -3.05
CA ILE A 187 0.15 10.46 -3.52
C ILE A 187 0.36 11.04 -4.91
N LEU A 188 1.47 11.76 -5.08
CA LEU A 188 1.94 12.19 -6.39
C LEU A 188 3.18 11.36 -6.75
N LEU A 189 3.02 10.47 -7.72
CA LEU A 189 4.11 9.66 -8.25
C LEU A 189 4.83 10.43 -9.36
N LEU A 190 6.10 10.77 -9.15
CA LEU A 190 6.84 11.66 -10.05
C LEU A 190 7.39 10.97 -11.31
N SER A 191 7.29 9.65 -11.44
CA SER A 191 7.72 8.96 -12.67
C SER A 191 6.89 9.37 -13.88
N ASP A 192 5.60 9.57 -13.70
CA ASP A 192 4.65 9.94 -14.75
C ASP A 192 3.62 11.01 -14.32
N PHE A 193 3.84 11.64 -13.16
CA PHE A 193 2.93 12.61 -12.53
C PHE A 193 1.53 12.05 -12.23
N SER A 194 1.40 10.73 -12.05
CA SER A 194 0.14 10.12 -11.64
C SER A 194 -0.25 10.50 -10.21
N TYR A 195 -1.56 10.65 -10.00
CA TYR A 195 -2.16 10.89 -8.70
C TYR A 195 -2.88 9.64 -8.20
N TYR A 196 -2.66 9.30 -6.92
CA TYR A 196 -3.33 8.20 -6.22
C TYR A 196 -3.86 8.69 -4.87
N GLU A 197 -4.90 8.05 -4.36
CA GLU A 197 -5.43 8.36 -3.03
C GLU A 197 -5.85 7.08 -2.32
N GLY A 198 -5.24 6.79 -1.16
CA GLY A 198 -5.57 5.60 -0.38
C GLY A 198 -4.41 5.08 0.45
N THR A 199 -4.72 4.39 1.57
CA THR A 199 -3.70 3.83 2.46
C THR A 199 -3.08 2.55 1.92
N SER A 200 -3.78 1.79 1.07
CA SER A 200 -3.24 0.61 0.38
C SER A 200 -1.96 0.96 -0.41
N TYR A 201 -1.98 2.10 -1.11
CA TYR A 201 -0.81 2.63 -1.82
C TYR A 201 0.34 3.01 -0.87
N LEU A 202 0.04 3.57 0.31
CA LEU A 202 1.06 3.87 1.33
C LEU A 202 1.76 2.60 1.83
N SER A 203 1.02 1.51 1.97
CA SER A 203 1.59 0.20 2.35
C SER A 203 2.58 -0.29 1.28
N LEU A 204 2.23 -0.21 0.00
CA LEU A 204 3.14 -0.54 -1.11
C LEU A 204 4.37 0.38 -1.13
N ILE A 205 4.22 1.68 -0.88
CA ILE A 205 5.36 2.60 -0.76
C ILE A 205 6.29 2.16 0.38
N THR A 206 5.73 1.82 1.54
CA THR A 206 6.52 1.33 2.69
C THR A 206 7.24 0.04 2.33
N LEU A 207 6.55 -0.91 1.71
CA LEU A 207 7.12 -2.19 1.28
C LEU A 207 8.36 -1.99 0.40
N VAL A 208 8.23 -1.18 -0.67
CA VAL A 208 9.32 -1.01 -1.64
C VAL A 208 10.49 -0.21 -1.05
N ARG A 209 10.24 0.69 -0.10
CA ARG A 209 11.28 1.50 0.57
C ARG A 209 11.88 0.85 1.82
N TYR A 210 11.32 -0.26 2.27
CA TYR A 210 11.82 -0.97 3.44
C TYR A 210 13.15 -1.63 3.12
N ASN A 211 14.16 -1.47 3.98
CA ASN A 211 15.49 -2.08 3.83
C ASN A 211 15.69 -3.18 4.84
#